data_AF-A0A0C9TF20-F1
#
_entry.id   AF-A0A0C9TF20-F1
#
_cell.length_a   1.000
_cell.length_b   1.000
_cell.length_c   1.000
_cell.angle_alpha   90.00
_cell.angle_beta   90.00
_cell.angle_gamma   90.00
#
_symmetry.space_group_name_H-M   'P 1'
#
loop_
_entity.id
_entity.type
_entity.pdbx_description
1 polymer ?
#
loop_
_entity_poly.entity_id
_entity_poly.type
_entity_poly.pdbx_seq_one_letter_code
_entity_poly.pdbx_strand_id
1 'polypeptide(L)'
;IKTSKQCKEKWSRVRKTYTVVHKLCNTSGLTYSLEHGANIGPQDEAVWDEYIKQNPGAKMFKRKGWCFYDKMKALMPSKGKGSNI
;
A
#
# COMPACT_ATOMS: atom_id res chain seq x y z
N ILE A 1 7.49 -25.76 13.11
CA ILE A 1 6.84 -25.94 11.78
C ILE A 1 5.85 -24.80 11.58
N LYS A 2 5.89 -24.07 10.44
CA LYS A 2 4.86 -23.05 10.14
C LYS A 2 3.58 -23.75 9.71
N THR A 3 2.47 -23.49 10.38
CA THR A 3 1.19 -24.11 10.02
C THR A 3 0.54 -23.41 8.83
N SER A 4 -0.32 -24.12 8.10
CA SER A 4 -1.12 -23.55 7.00
C SER A 4 -1.94 -22.33 7.46
N LYS A 5 -2.43 -22.34 8.71
CA LYS A 5 -3.13 -21.21 9.32
C LYS A 5 -2.22 -19.99 9.45
N GLN A 6 -1.02 -20.15 9.97
CA GLN A 6 -0.06 -19.04 10.11
C GLN A 6 0.33 -18.43 8.75
N CYS A 7 0.49 -19.27 7.72
CA CYS A 7 0.77 -18.80 6.36
C CYS A 7 -0.40 -17.97 5.80
N LYS A 8 -1.64 -18.44 5.94
CA LYS A 8 -2.84 -17.72 5.49
C LYS A 8 -3.00 -16.37 6.20
N GLU A 9 -2.83 -16.33 7.52
CA GLU A 9 -2.92 -15.09 8.30
C GLU A 9 -1.85 -14.08 7.88
N LYS A 10 -0.60 -14.54 7.71
CA LYS A 10 0.48 -13.66 7.24
C LYS A 10 0.20 -13.12 5.84
N TRP A 11 -0.27 -13.97 4.93
CA TRP A 11 -0.65 -13.55 3.58
C TRP A 11 -1.76 -12.51 3.58
N SER A 12 -2.81 -12.72 4.39
CA SER A 12 -3.90 -11.76 4.57
C SER A 12 -3.41 -10.39 5.03
N ARG A 13 -2.51 -10.36 6.02
CA ARG A 13 -1.90 -9.10 6.51
C ARG A 13 -1.09 -8.40 5.44
N VAL A 14 -0.22 -9.13 4.72
CA VAL A 14 0.60 -8.57 3.64
C VAL A 14 -0.27 -8.02 2.50
N ARG A 15 -1.36 -8.71 2.13
CA ARG A 15 -2.33 -8.20 1.16
C ARG A 15 -3.03 -6.93 1.62
N LYS A 16 -3.45 -6.85 2.89
CA LYS A 16 -4.05 -5.64 3.47
C LYS A 16 -3.07 -4.45 3.38
N THR A 17 -1.81 -4.67 3.73
CA THR A 17 -0.76 -3.64 3.59
C THR A 17 -0.58 -3.22 2.13
N TYR A 18 -0.53 -4.16 1.20
CA TYR A 18 -0.48 -3.85 -0.23
C TYR A 18 -1.66 -2.98 -0.66
N THR A 19 -2.88 -3.32 -0.28
CA THR A 19 -4.07 -2.53 -0.67
C THR A 19 -3.98 -1.09 -0.17
N VAL A 20 -3.49 -0.88 1.05
CA VAL A 20 -3.28 0.47 1.61
C VAL A 20 -2.25 1.25 0.79
N VAL A 21 -1.07 0.68 0.59
CA VAL A 21 0.01 1.35 -0.17
C VAL A 21 -0.39 1.56 -1.63
N HIS A 22 -1.06 0.58 -2.24
CA HIS A 22 -1.53 0.68 -3.62
C HIS A 22 -2.55 1.80 -3.79
N LYS A 23 -3.49 1.97 -2.85
CA LYS A 23 -4.42 3.12 -2.87
C LYS A 23 -3.66 4.44 -2.78
N LEU A 24 -2.69 4.53 -1.86
CA LEU A 24 -1.83 5.70 -1.71
C LEU A 24 -1.11 6.05 -3.01
N CYS A 25 -0.46 5.09 -3.67
CA CYS A 25 0.22 5.32 -4.96
C CYS A 25 -0.72 5.76 -6.11
N ASN A 26 -2.03 5.50 -6.01
CA ASN A 26 -3.02 5.87 -7.02
C ASN A 26 -3.88 7.07 -6.59
N THR A 27 -3.53 7.73 -5.48
CA THR A 27 -4.24 8.94 -5.04
C THR A 27 -3.62 10.16 -5.71
N SER A 28 -4.40 10.88 -6.49
CA SER A 28 -3.95 12.12 -7.13
C SER A 28 -3.49 13.13 -6.07
N GLY A 29 -2.39 13.84 -6.35
CA GLY A 29 -1.82 14.83 -5.43
C GLY A 29 -0.93 14.26 -4.33
N LEU A 30 -0.77 12.93 -4.25
CA LEU A 30 0.20 12.29 -3.35
C LEU A 30 1.28 11.58 -4.17
N THR A 31 2.52 11.65 -3.68
CA THR A 31 3.64 10.87 -4.23
C THR A 31 3.88 9.64 -3.37
N TYR A 32 4.57 8.63 -3.91
CA TYR A 32 5.01 7.49 -3.13
C TYR A 32 6.35 6.95 -3.63
N SER A 33 7.27 6.68 -2.70
CA SER A 33 8.56 6.02 -2.95
C SER A 33 8.77 4.86 -1.99
N LEU A 34 9.56 3.86 -2.40
CA LEU A 34 9.90 2.72 -1.55
C LEU A 34 10.77 3.11 -0.34
N GLU A 35 11.51 4.19 -0.44
CA GLU A 35 12.42 4.67 0.60
C GLU A 35 11.68 5.58 1.59
N HIS A 36 11.09 6.67 1.08
CA HIS A 36 10.51 7.74 1.92
C HIS A 36 8.98 7.64 2.07
N GLY A 37 8.34 6.64 1.46
CA GLY A 37 6.88 6.50 1.50
C GLY A 37 6.24 7.67 0.78
N ALA A 38 5.22 8.28 1.40
CA ALA A 38 4.54 9.44 0.83
C ALA A 38 5.39 10.73 0.80
N ASN A 39 6.52 10.75 1.50
CA ASN A 39 7.46 11.87 1.60
C ASN A 39 6.78 13.23 1.88
N ILE A 40 5.80 13.23 2.78
CA ILE A 40 4.98 14.43 3.08
C ILE A 40 5.84 15.48 3.77
N GLY A 41 6.02 16.62 3.09
CA GLY A 41 6.62 17.84 3.62
C GLY A 41 5.61 18.73 4.35
N PRO A 42 6.07 19.81 5.00
CA PRO A 42 5.20 20.72 5.76
C PRO A 42 4.04 21.32 4.92
N GLN A 43 4.30 21.59 3.64
CA GLN A 43 3.31 22.16 2.73
C GLN A 43 2.17 21.18 2.36
N ASP A 44 2.42 19.87 2.45
CA ASP A 44 1.47 18.82 2.06
C ASP A 44 0.75 18.19 3.27
N GLU A 45 1.00 18.72 4.48
CA GLU A 45 0.47 18.19 5.74
C GLU A 45 -1.05 18.19 5.78
N ALA A 46 -1.69 19.28 5.31
CA ALA A 46 -3.15 19.39 5.29
C ALA A 46 -3.82 18.33 4.38
N VAL A 47 -3.23 18.08 3.21
CA VAL A 47 -3.70 17.05 2.27
C VAL A 47 -3.52 15.65 2.88
N TRP A 48 -2.38 15.42 3.54
CA TRP A 48 -2.11 14.15 4.21
C TRP A 48 -3.10 13.88 5.36
N ASP A 49 -3.41 14.88 6.18
CA ASP A 49 -4.34 14.74 7.29
C ASP A 49 -5.76 14.41 6.82
N GLU A 50 -6.22 15.04 5.74
CA GLU A 50 -7.51 14.69 5.13
C GLU A 50 -7.50 13.26 4.57
N TYR A 51 -6.40 12.86 3.92
CA TYR A 51 -6.23 11.52 3.40
C TYR A 51 -6.27 10.45 4.51
N ILE A 52 -5.59 10.70 5.64
CA ILE A 52 -5.52 9.76 6.78
C ILE A 52 -6.86 9.63 7.51
N LYS A 53 -7.69 10.66 7.55
CA LYS A 53 -9.07 10.55 8.08
C LYS A 53 -9.86 9.47 7.34
N GLN A 54 -9.69 9.38 6.03
CA GLN A 54 -10.36 8.37 5.19
C GLN A 54 -9.58 7.04 5.14
N ASN A 55 -8.26 7.07 5.31
CA ASN A 55 -7.37 5.91 5.17
C ASN A 55 -6.41 5.79 6.38
N PRO A 56 -6.90 5.49 7.59
CA PRO A 56 -6.08 5.49 8.81
C PRO A 56 -4.90 4.50 8.76
N GLY A 57 -5.06 3.40 8.01
CA GLY A 57 -3.99 2.41 7.80
C GLY A 57 -2.77 2.94 7.04
N ALA A 58 -2.88 4.06 6.33
CA ALA A 58 -1.78 4.66 5.59
C ALA A 58 -0.82 5.48 6.47
N LYS A 59 -1.19 5.77 7.72
CA LYS A 59 -0.45 6.68 8.62
C LYS A 59 1.02 6.31 8.76
N MET A 60 1.32 5.01 8.82
CA MET A 60 2.69 4.52 8.97
C MET A 60 3.58 4.73 7.74
N PHE A 61 2.99 5.04 6.58
CA PHE A 61 3.70 5.22 5.30
C PHE A 61 3.97 6.69 4.96
N LYS A 62 3.75 7.62 5.90
CA LYS A 62 3.99 9.05 5.69
C LYS A 62 5.44 9.36 5.29
N ARG A 63 6.40 8.78 6.01
CA ARG A 63 7.85 9.03 5.86
C ARG A 63 8.67 7.76 5.64
N LYS A 64 8.01 6.61 5.54
CA LYS A 64 8.65 5.31 5.39
C LYS A 64 7.93 4.51 4.32
N GLY A 65 8.65 4.12 3.28
CA GLY A 65 8.10 3.26 2.26
C GLY A 65 8.04 1.80 2.69
N TRP A 66 7.38 1.00 1.85
CA TRP A 66 7.23 -0.43 2.05
C TRP A 66 8.00 -1.15 0.95
N CYS A 67 9.20 -1.65 1.27
CA CYS A 67 10.12 -2.27 0.32
C CYS A 67 9.55 -3.51 -0.42
N PHE A 68 8.45 -4.08 0.07
CA PHE A 68 7.77 -5.20 -0.59
C PHE A 68 6.70 -4.76 -1.59
N TYR A 69 6.44 -3.46 -1.76
CA TYR A 69 5.37 -2.96 -2.63
C TYR A 69 5.53 -3.44 -4.07
N ASP A 70 6.69 -3.25 -4.69
CA ASP A 70 6.91 -3.66 -6.10
C ASP A 70 6.80 -5.17 -6.29
N LYS A 71 7.37 -5.95 -5.35
CA LYS A 71 7.25 -7.40 -5.36
C LYS A 71 5.80 -7.84 -5.23
N MET A 72 5.03 -7.21 -4.35
CA MET A 72 3.61 -7.49 -4.19
C MET A 72 2.80 -7.04 -5.41
N LYS A 73 3.13 -5.90 -6.02
CA LYS A 73 2.47 -5.41 -7.24
C LYS A 73 2.60 -6.41 -8.39
N ALA A 74 3.77 -7.04 -8.54
CA ALA A 74 3.99 -8.11 -9.53
C ALA A 74 3.23 -9.41 -9.21
N LEU A 75 3.03 -9.71 -7.92
CA LEU A 75 2.30 -10.92 -7.48
C LEU A 75 0.79 -10.76 -7.46
N MET A 76 0.31 -9.52 -7.29
CA MET A 76 -1.11 -9.25 -7.28
C MET A 76 -1.65 -9.40 -8.69
N PRO A 77 -2.79 -10.11 -8.86
CA PRO A 77 -3.42 -10.17 -10.16
C PRO A 77 -3.67 -8.73 -10.62
N SER A 78 -3.03 -8.35 -11.71
CA SER A 78 -3.43 -7.16 -12.44
C SER A 78 -4.91 -7.35 -12.76
N LYS A 79 -5.69 -6.28 -12.82
CA LYS A 79 -7.03 -6.35 -13.42
C LYS A 79 -6.87 -6.60 -14.94
N GLY A 80 -6.25 -7.71 -15.33
CA GLY A 80 -6.41 -8.28 -16.64
C GLY A 80 -7.87 -8.68 -16.72
N LYS A 81 -8.63 -8.00 -17.58
CA LYS A 81 -9.90 -8.53 -18.07
C LYS A 81 -9.61 -9.97 -18.49
N GLY A 82 -10.27 -10.94 -17.85
CA GLY A 82 -10.24 -12.31 -18.32
C GLY A 82 -10.62 -12.31 -19.80
N SER A 83 -9.66 -12.56 -20.67
CA SER A 83 -9.98 -12.97 -22.03
C SER A 83 -10.31 -14.45 -21.89
N ASN A 84 -11.61 -14.76 -21.81
CA ASN A 84 -12.07 -16.11 -22.12
C ASN A 84 -11.70 -16.34 -23.59
N ILE A 85 -10.77 -17.26 -23.83
CA ILE A 85 -10.61 -17.94 -25.12
C ILE A 85 -11.32 -19.29 -24.97
#